data_AF-A0A8J8IWG0-F1
#
_entry.id   AF-A0A8J8IWG0-F1
#
_cell.length_a   1.000
_cell.length_b   1.000
_cell.length_c   1.000
_cell.angle_alpha   90.00
_cell.angle_beta   90.00
_cell.angle_gamma   90.00
#
_symmetry.space_group_name_H-M   'P 1'
#
loop_
_entity.id
_entity.type
_entity.pdbx_description
1 polymer ?
#
loop_
_entity_poly.entity_id
_entity_poly.type
_entity_poly.pdbx_seq_one_letter_code
_entity_poly.pdbx_strand_id
1 'polypeptide(L)'
;MLGFLLVLASLFSLWYGMNIQNEALLIVAGILFIFALTDYAAMIIPVKLAQAGVFGIIAFYLDYFGYAYLVFPLFIIFGIATLFNREKIAYWAFLASIPIAFINSYLEPHAIVPIWTLIGLMLGFTEHAIVEEMAEGDIYIISLYFALFGPFAFIPYAAQNVVGNLIYYRREAMGWPVGPAMFVVAAPVFALLANAKLPEFLVYAYHHSPPNPDLAGWVMIGIIFLSIIVSEAFILSLLISIGLATYVGAVVCMVYGEWIAGWVSLIVLVASLVILRAFGKLHIHNASSVAPEELFWGSSVISVVMSAVLLLSAIRVLQVNEVVVGILTAVLMAVVGYWKVKKVGNAETWGWWFTPRYFLVNGVIAGFWIGLTLYKAYSLISLFI
;
A
#
# COMPACT_ATOMS: atom_id res chain seq x y z
N MET A 1 8.62 24.21 -2.10
CA MET A 1 8.33 24.80 -0.78
C MET A 1 6.96 24.38 -0.26
N LEU A 2 5.85 24.61 -0.97
CA LEU A 2 4.50 24.19 -0.55
C LEU A 2 4.39 22.68 -0.24
N GLY A 3 4.88 21.82 -1.14
CA GLY A 3 4.87 20.37 -0.94
C GLY A 3 5.64 19.92 0.31
N PHE A 4 6.83 20.48 0.55
CA PHE A 4 7.60 20.21 1.77
C PHE A 4 6.84 20.59 3.04
N LEU A 5 6.23 21.79 3.07
CA LEU A 5 5.42 22.23 4.19
C LEU A 5 4.21 21.31 4.42
N LEU A 6 3.62 20.76 3.36
CA LEU A 6 2.51 19.83 3.48
C LEU A 6 2.94 18.46 4.05
N VAL A 7 4.12 17.95 3.65
CA VAL A 7 4.70 16.74 4.26
C VAL A 7 4.95 16.95 5.75
N LEU A 8 5.51 18.10 6.15
CA LEU A 8 5.70 18.43 7.56
C LEU A 8 4.36 18.61 8.31
N ALA A 9 3.38 19.26 7.68
CA ALA A 9 2.04 19.40 8.25
C ALA A 9 1.40 18.02 8.53
N SER A 10 1.66 17.05 7.66
CA SER A 10 1.18 15.68 7.78
C SER A 10 1.79 14.94 8.97
N LEU A 11 3.01 15.29 9.39
CA LEU A 11 3.61 14.74 10.60
C LEU A 11 2.86 15.17 11.87
N PHE A 12 2.28 16.37 11.89
CA PHE A 12 1.42 16.81 13.00
C PHE A 12 0.11 16.02 13.06
N SER A 13 -0.47 15.68 11.90
CA SER A 13 -1.61 14.75 11.84
C SER A 13 -1.25 13.38 12.40
N LEU A 14 -0.08 12.84 12.05
CA LEU A 14 0.39 11.56 12.60
C LEU A 14 0.56 11.61 14.11
N TRP A 15 1.08 12.72 14.66
CA TRP A 15 1.23 12.88 16.11
C TRP A 15 -0.11 12.74 16.83
N TYR A 16 -1.19 13.29 16.27
CA TYR A 16 -2.54 13.13 16.82
C TYR A 16 -3.03 11.66 16.83
N GLY A 17 -2.47 10.82 15.96
CA GLY A 17 -2.73 9.39 15.87
C GLY A 17 -1.84 8.52 16.76
N MET A 18 -0.90 9.08 17.53
CA MET A 18 0.11 8.29 18.27
C MET A 18 -0.42 7.50 19.47
N ASN A 19 -1.71 7.58 19.80
CA ASN A 19 -2.33 6.81 20.89
C ASN A 19 -2.57 5.32 20.52
N ILE A 20 -1.79 4.75 19.60
CA ILE A 20 -1.91 3.36 19.17
C ILE A 20 -1.13 2.46 20.12
N GLN A 21 -1.73 1.33 20.51
CA GLN A 21 -1.11 0.35 21.40
C GLN A 21 -0.02 -0.48 20.69
N ASN A 22 -0.05 -0.55 19.36
CA ASN A 22 0.89 -1.30 18.54
C ASN A 22 2.06 -0.42 18.03
N GLU A 23 3.20 -0.50 18.70
CA GLU A 23 4.44 0.21 18.35
C GLU A 23 4.96 -0.14 16.95
N ALA A 24 4.73 -1.36 16.45
CA ALA A 24 5.20 -1.77 15.14
C ALA A 24 4.53 -0.98 14.00
N LEU A 25 3.24 -0.64 14.14
CA LEU A 25 2.54 0.20 13.17
C LEU A 25 3.06 1.64 13.17
N LEU A 26 3.46 2.17 14.34
CA LEU A 26 4.11 3.48 14.43
C LEU A 26 5.48 3.48 13.75
N ILE A 27 6.25 2.39 13.88
CA ILE A 27 7.52 2.23 13.16
C ILE A 27 7.28 2.24 11.65
N VAL A 28 6.27 1.52 11.15
CA VAL A 28 5.92 1.52 9.72
C VAL A 28 5.52 2.92 9.24
N ALA A 29 4.70 3.65 10.02
CA ALA A 29 4.34 5.03 9.71
C ALA A 29 5.57 5.96 9.67
N GLY A 30 6.53 5.76 10.58
CA GLY A 30 7.81 6.48 10.59
C GLY A 30 8.69 6.17 9.38
N ILE A 31 8.77 4.90 8.98
CA ILE A 31 9.49 4.49 7.76
C ILE A 31 8.86 5.13 6.52
N LEU A 32 7.53 5.12 6.41
CA LEU A 32 6.81 5.76 5.31
C LEU A 32 7.03 7.27 5.27
N PHE A 33 7.13 7.93 6.44
CA PHE A 33 7.51 9.34 6.52
C PHE A 33 8.93 9.59 6.01
N ILE A 34 9.90 8.77 6.42
CA ILE A 34 11.28 8.87 5.92
C ILE A 34 11.31 8.70 4.41
N PHE A 35 10.58 7.73 3.85
CA PHE A 35 10.47 7.57 2.40
C PHE A 35 9.80 8.76 1.71
N ALA A 36 8.76 9.33 2.30
CA ALA A 36 8.14 10.55 1.78
C ALA A 36 9.15 11.72 1.72
N LEU A 37 10.05 11.84 2.70
CA LEU A 37 11.11 12.84 2.71
C LEU A 37 12.23 12.55 1.70
N THR A 38 12.73 11.31 1.65
CA THR A 38 13.81 10.95 0.72
C THR A 38 13.35 11.05 -0.72
N ASP A 39 12.12 10.61 -1.00
CA ASP A 39 11.53 10.69 -2.32
C ASP A 39 11.18 12.14 -2.69
N TYR A 40 10.68 12.95 -1.73
CA TYR A 40 10.56 14.39 -1.96
C TYR A 40 11.92 15.04 -2.21
N ALA A 41 12.99 14.70 -1.50
CA ALA A 41 14.27 15.37 -1.66
C ALA A 41 14.96 14.97 -2.98
N ALA A 42 15.07 13.67 -3.21
CA ALA A 42 15.94 13.09 -4.24
C ALA A 42 15.19 12.34 -5.36
N MET A 43 13.86 12.21 -5.27
CA MET A 43 13.05 11.37 -6.18
C MET A 43 13.54 9.91 -6.19
N ILE A 44 13.96 9.43 -5.01
CA ILE A 44 14.53 8.11 -4.78
C ILE A 44 13.90 7.52 -3.53
N ILE A 45 13.38 6.30 -3.69
CA ILE A 45 13.01 5.43 -2.59
C ILE A 45 14.14 4.39 -2.41
N PRO A 46 14.75 4.30 -1.22
CA PRO A 46 15.76 3.28 -0.95
C PRO A 46 15.16 1.87 -0.98
N VAL A 47 15.14 1.23 -2.15
CA VAL A 47 14.49 -0.06 -2.41
C VAL A 47 14.85 -1.12 -1.36
N LYS A 48 16.12 -1.20 -0.96
CA LYS A 48 16.61 -2.16 0.03
C LYS A 48 15.94 -1.99 1.39
N LEU A 49 15.75 -0.76 1.84
CA LEU A 49 15.05 -0.47 3.10
C LEU A 49 13.56 -0.77 2.97
N ALA A 50 12.96 -0.49 1.81
CA ALA A 50 11.55 -0.75 1.56
C ALA A 50 11.25 -2.27 1.53
N GLN A 51 12.11 -3.05 0.87
CA GLN A 51 12.11 -4.52 0.90
C GLN A 51 12.24 -5.05 2.32
N ALA A 52 13.24 -4.57 3.07
CA ALA A 52 13.42 -4.95 4.47
C ALA A 52 12.18 -4.65 5.30
N GLY A 53 11.53 -3.50 5.09
CA GLY A 53 10.26 -3.15 5.73
C GLY A 53 9.16 -4.17 5.44
N VAL A 54 8.94 -4.53 4.17
CA VAL A 54 7.90 -5.51 3.79
C VAL A 54 8.16 -6.88 4.42
N PHE A 55 9.39 -7.39 4.32
CA PHE A 55 9.73 -8.68 4.95
C PHE A 55 9.67 -8.62 6.48
N GLY A 56 10.04 -7.49 7.08
CA GLY A 56 9.88 -7.23 8.51
C GLY A 56 8.42 -7.33 8.94
N ILE A 57 7.49 -6.72 8.19
CA ILE A 57 6.04 -6.86 8.43
C ILE A 57 5.58 -8.29 8.29
N ILE A 58 5.99 -9.00 7.23
CA ILE A 58 5.65 -10.41 7.06
C ILE A 58 6.16 -11.23 8.25
N ALA A 59 7.37 -10.96 8.74
CA ALA A 59 7.94 -11.62 9.89
C ALA A 59 7.22 -11.29 11.21
N PHE A 60 6.82 -10.02 11.43
CA PHE A 60 6.02 -9.61 12.59
C PHE A 60 4.75 -10.45 12.73
N TYR A 61 4.11 -10.78 11.60
CA TYR A 61 2.82 -11.46 11.52
C TYR A 61 2.92 -12.88 10.93
N LEU A 62 4.08 -13.52 11.03
CA LEU A 62 4.33 -14.82 10.38
C LEU A 62 3.34 -15.90 10.84
N ASP A 63 3.00 -15.94 12.13
CA ASP A 63 2.03 -16.89 12.68
C ASP A 63 0.62 -16.71 12.09
N TYR A 64 0.28 -15.48 11.68
CA TYR A 64 -1.00 -15.17 11.07
C TYR A 64 -1.00 -15.34 9.55
N PHE A 65 0.16 -15.61 8.95
CA PHE A 65 0.30 -15.84 7.51
C PHE A 65 -0.51 -17.07 7.07
N GLY A 66 -0.54 -18.15 7.86
CA GLY A 66 -1.37 -19.32 7.56
C GLY A 66 -2.87 -19.03 7.41
N TYR A 67 -3.35 -17.94 8.00
CA TYR A 67 -4.77 -17.58 8.02
C TYR A 67 -5.22 -16.71 6.84
N ALA A 68 -4.31 -16.24 5.98
CA ALA A 68 -4.69 -15.59 4.71
C ALA A 68 -4.98 -16.62 3.60
N TYR A 69 -5.47 -17.80 3.96
CA TYR A 69 -5.58 -18.99 3.11
C TYR A 69 -6.47 -18.81 1.87
N LEU A 70 -7.36 -17.82 1.82
CA LEU A 70 -8.13 -17.50 0.61
C LEU A 70 -7.36 -16.60 -0.36
N VAL A 71 -6.53 -15.69 0.17
CA VAL A 71 -5.74 -14.74 -0.64
C VAL A 71 -4.44 -15.37 -1.13
N PHE A 72 -3.84 -16.27 -0.34
CA PHE A 72 -2.58 -16.94 -0.69
C PHE A 72 -2.57 -17.63 -2.05
N PRO A 73 -3.55 -18.49 -2.39
CA PRO A 73 -3.59 -19.15 -3.68
C PRO A 73 -3.61 -18.14 -4.84
N LEU A 74 -4.31 -17.03 -4.69
CA LEU A 74 -4.35 -15.97 -5.70
C LEU A 74 -3.03 -15.23 -5.80
N PHE A 75 -2.36 -14.96 -4.68
CA PHE A 75 -1.01 -14.40 -4.68
C PHE A 75 0.01 -15.32 -5.38
N ILE A 76 -0.08 -16.63 -5.16
CA ILE A 76 0.78 -17.62 -5.83
C ILE A 76 0.49 -17.65 -7.33
N ILE A 77 -0.79 -17.70 -7.74
CA ILE A 77 -1.19 -17.64 -9.15
C ILE A 77 -0.69 -16.34 -9.79
N PHE A 78 -0.89 -15.21 -9.12
CA PHE A 78 -0.40 -13.90 -9.55
C PHE A 78 1.12 -13.95 -9.77
N GLY A 79 1.87 -14.32 -8.74
CA GLY A 79 3.34 -14.28 -8.78
C GLY A 79 3.92 -15.19 -9.85
N ILE A 80 3.40 -16.42 -10.00
CA ILE A 80 3.79 -17.34 -11.07
C ILE A 80 3.42 -16.74 -12.43
N ALA A 81 2.19 -16.25 -12.61
CA ALA A 81 1.76 -15.65 -13.86
C ALA A 81 2.65 -14.46 -14.26
N THR A 82 2.99 -13.59 -13.31
CA THR A 82 3.91 -12.46 -13.52
C THR A 82 5.31 -12.92 -13.94
N LEU A 83 5.88 -13.92 -13.25
CA LEU A 83 7.21 -14.48 -13.59
C LEU A 83 7.26 -15.22 -14.94
N PHE A 84 6.12 -15.67 -15.45
CA PHE A 84 6.01 -16.37 -16.74
C PHE A 84 5.33 -15.51 -17.81
N ASN A 85 5.29 -14.20 -17.63
CA ASN A 85 4.76 -13.25 -18.60
C ASN A 85 3.32 -13.57 -19.05
N ARG A 86 2.45 -13.86 -18.07
CA ARG A 86 1.02 -14.08 -18.25
C ARG A 86 0.24 -12.93 -17.62
N GLU A 87 0.50 -11.71 -18.09
CA GLU A 87 -0.05 -10.44 -17.57
C GLU A 87 -1.56 -10.49 -17.32
N LYS A 88 -2.36 -10.97 -18.28
CA LYS A 88 -3.82 -11.08 -18.11
C LYS A 88 -4.21 -11.98 -16.94
N ILE A 89 -3.54 -13.13 -16.77
CA ILE A 89 -3.84 -14.07 -15.68
C ILE A 89 -3.46 -13.43 -14.34
N ALA A 90 -2.28 -12.80 -14.27
CA ALA A 90 -1.84 -12.07 -13.09
C ALA A 90 -2.85 -10.99 -12.72
N TYR A 91 -3.25 -10.15 -13.68
CA TYR A 91 -4.21 -9.07 -13.46
C TYR A 91 -5.56 -9.57 -12.94
N TRP A 92 -6.13 -10.62 -13.55
CA TRP A 92 -7.40 -11.19 -13.07
C TRP A 92 -7.27 -11.82 -11.69
N ALA A 93 -6.15 -12.48 -11.38
CA ALA A 93 -5.88 -13.01 -10.04
C ALA A 93 -5.82 -11.89 -9.00
N PHE A 94 -5.16 -10.76 -9.33
CA PHE A 94 -5.15 -9.58 -8.50
C PHE A 94 -6.57 -9.00 -8.30
N LEU A 95 -7.33 -8.78 -9.37
CA LEU A 95 -8.70 -8.25 -9.25
C LEU A 95 -9.60 -9.15 -8.41
N ALA A 96 -9.50 -10.47 -8.58
CA ALA A 96 -10.25 -11.43 -7.76
C ALA A 96 -9.81 -11.42 -6.29
N SER A 97 -8.54 -11.12 -6.02
CA SER A 97 -8.01 -11.11 -4.65
C SER A 97 -8.57 -9.99 -3.78
N ILE A 98 -8.99 -8.86 -4.36
CA ILE A 98 -9.54 -7.72 -3.61
C ILE A 98 -10.83 -8.09 -2.85
N PRO A 99 -11.92 -8.56 -3.49
CA PRO A 99 -13.12 -8.96 -2.77
C PRO A 99 -12.86 -10.13 -1.82
N ILE A 100 -11.96 -11.05 -2.20
CA ILE A 100 -11.57 -12.18 -1.36
C ILE A 100 -10.79 -11.71 -0.12
N ALA A 101 -9.99 -10.65 -0.21
CA ALA A 101 -9.29 -10.06 0.93
C ALA A 101 -10.26 -9.48 1.96
N PHE A 102 -11.36 -8.85 1.53
CA PHE A 102 -12.43 -8.43 2.44
C PHE A 102 -13.08 -9.61 3.15
N ILE A 103 -13.41 -10.69 2.40
CA ILE A 103 -14.00 -11.90 2.98
C ILE A 103 -13.03 -12.57 3.95
N ASN A 104 -11.76 -12.75 3.57
CA ASN A 104 -10.75 -13.37 4.40
C ASN A 104 -10.49 -12.53 5.67
N SER A 105 -10.42 -11.21 5.55
CA SER A 105 -10.24 -10.34 6.73
C SER A 105 -11.43 -10.44 7.67
N TYR A 106 -12.66 -10.52 7.13
CA TYR A 106 -13.87 -10.71 7.92
C TYR A 106 -13.90 -12.03 8.68
N LEU A 107 -13.47 -13.13 8.05
CA LEU A 107 -13.40 -14.45 8.67
C LEU A 107 -12.24 -14.57 9.67
N GLU A 108 -11.09 -13.99 9.33
CA GLU A 108 -9.85 -14.06 10.11
C GLU A 108 -9.26 -12.65 10.35
N PRO A 109 -9.82 -11.86 11.28
CA PRO A 109 -9.38 -10.48 11.53
C PRO A 109 -7.88 -10.34 11.87
N HIS A 110 -7.31 -11.34 12.54
CA HIS A 110 -5.90 -11.35 12.91
C HIS A 110 -4.96 -11.45 11.70
N ALA A 111 -5.44 -11.95 10.56
CA ALA A 111 -4.69 -12.03 9.31
C ALA A 111 -4.75 -10.74 8.46
N ILE A 112 -5.36 -9.66 8.96
CA ILE A 112 -5.53 -8.42 8.18
C ILE A 112 -4.21 -7.88 7.60
N VAL A 113 -3.15 -7.80 8.39
CA VAL A 113 -1.86 -7.27 7.94
C VAL A 113 -1.25 -8.13 6.83
N PRO A 114 -1.07 -9.46 6.99
CA PRO A 114 -0.52 -10.27 5.91
C PRO A 114 -1.42 -10.27 4.67
N ILE A 115 -2.75 -10.34 4.81
CA ILE A 115 -3.70 -10.26 3.68
C ILE A 115 -3.45 -9.00 2.86
N TRP A 116 -3.50 -7.83 3.49
CA TRP A 116 -3.41 -6.57 2.76
C TRP A 116 -1.98 -6.27 2.30
N THR A 117 -0.96 -6.74 3.02
CA THR A 117 0.44 -6.70 2.52
C THR A 117 0.57 -7.42 1.18
N LEU A 118 -0.04 -8.61 1.03
CA LEU A 118 -0.05 -9.33 -0.25
C LEU A 118 -0.83 -8.58 -1.33
N ILE A 119 -1.96 -7.96 -0.99
CA ILE A 119 -2.73 -7.11 -1.92
C ILE A 119 -1.89 -5.93 -2.40
N GLY A 120 -1.20 -5.24 -1.50
CA GLY A 120 -0.31 -4.14 -1.85
C GLY A 120 0.87 -4.58 -2.72
N LEU A 121 1.43 -5.77 -2.46
CA LEU A 121 2.47 -6.36 -3.31
C LEU A 121 1.94 -6.64 -4.73
N MET A 122 0.78 -7.27 -4.85
CA MET A 122 0.17 -7.55 -6.15
C MET A 122 -0.14 -6.26 -6.92
N LEU A 123 -0.65 -5.24 -6.22
CA LEU A 123 -0.91 -3.93 -6.81
C LEU A 123 0.37 -3.26 -7.30
N GLY A 124 1.40 -3.22 -6.44
CA GLY A 124 2.70 -2.64 -6.79
C GLY A 124 3.36 -3.33 -7.98
N PHE A 125 3.39 -4.68 -8.00
CA PHE A 125 3.91 -5.43 -9.15
C PHE A 125 3.04 -5.26 -10.40
N THR A 126 1.73 -5.07 -10.26
CA THR A 126 0.85 -4.76 -11.40
C THR A 126 1.22 -3.40 -11.99
N GLU A 127 1.40 -2.37 -11.16
CA GLU A 127 1.78 -1.04 -11.64
C GLU A 127 3.20 -0.98 -12.20
N HIS A 128 4.14 -1.74 -11.64
CA HIS A 128 5.52 -1.75 -12.08
C HIS A 128 5.76 -2.62 -13.33
N ALA A 129 5.22 -3.84 -13.35
CA ALA A 129 5.60 -4.86 -14.34
C ALA A 129 4.51 -5.17 -15.38
N ILE A 130 3.26 -4.76 -15.14
CA ILE A 130 2.15 -4.98 -16.10
C ILE A 130 1.75 -3.67 -16.75
N VAL A 131 1.45 -2.65 -15.95
CA VAL A 131 1.06 -1.31 -16.43
C VAL A 131 2.29 -0.46 -16.76
N GLU A 132 3.39 -0.69 -16.04
CA GLU A 132 4.69 -0.03 -16.24
C GLU A 132 4.66 1.49 -16.02
N GLU A 133 3.89 1.93 -15.02
CA GLU A 133 3.73 3.34 -14.65
C GLU A 133 4.57 3.74 -13.42
N MET A 134 5.15 2.77 -12.71
CA MET A 134 5.82 3.00 -11.42
C MET A 134 7.24 2.47 -11.34
N ALA A 135 8.04 3.11 -10.47
CA ALA A 135 9.40 2.67 -10.20
C ALA A 135 9.43 1.47 -9.24
N GLU A 136 10.54 0.72 -9.24
CA GLU A 136 10.73 -0.47 -8.39
C GLU A 136 10.46 -0.19 -6.91
N GLY A 137 10.92 0.95 -6.39
CA GLY A 137 10.74 1.33 -5.00
C GLY A 137 9.27 1.51 -4.59
N ASP A 138 8.40 1.85 -5.54
CA ASP A 138 6.99 2.13 -5.30
C ASP A 138 6.22 0.85 -4.92
N ILE A 139 6.65 -0.31 -5.45
CA ILE A 139 6.06 -1.63 -5.14
C ILE A 139 6.01 -1.84 -3.63
N TYR A 140 7.13 -1.57 -2.98
CA TYR A 140 7.33 -1.88 -1.57
C TYR A 140 6.67 -0.82 -0.67
N ILE A 141 6.68 0.47 -1.04
CA ILE A 141 5.97 1.47 -0.24
C ILE A 141 4.46 1.27 -0.30
N ILE A 142 3.91 0.91 -1.47
CA ILE A 142 2.47 0.60 -1.61
C ILE A 142 2.13 -0.58 -0.71
N SER A 143 2.96 -1.62 -0.71
CA SER A 143 2.80 -2.77 0.19
C SER A 143 2.80 -2.38 1.66
N LEU A 144 3.70 -1.48 2.08
CA LEU A 144 3.76 -0.95 3.45
C LEU A 144 2.52 -0.09 3.79
N TYR A 145 2.00 0.69 2.85
CA TYR A 145 0.72 1.40 3.04
C TYR A 145 -0.41 0.41 3.26
N PHE A 146 -0.53 -0.64 2.45
CA PHE A 146 -1.58 -1.65 2.63
C PHE A 146 -1.42 -2.46 3.92
N ALA A 147 -0.18 -2.72 4.35
CA ALA A 147 0.06 -3.33 5.66
C ALA A 147 -0.41 -2.45 6.83
N LEU A 148 -0.16 -1.14 6.73
CA LEU A 148 -0.50 -0.18 7.76
C LEU A 148 -2.00 0.15 7.80
N PHE A 149 -2.62 0.33 6.65
CA PHE A 149 -3.97 0.85 6.50
C PHE A 149 -5.02 -0.21 6.14
N GLY A 150 -4.61 -1.44 5.86
CA GLY A 150 -5.50 -2.47 5.32
C GLY A 150 -6.21 -1.97 4.06
N PRO A 151 -7.54 -2.11 3.95
CA PRO A 151 -8.29 -1.61 2.80
C PRO A 151 -8.31 -0.08 2.70
N PHE A 152 -8.05 0.66 3.78
CA PHE A 152 -8.01 2.12 3.74
C PHE A 152 -6.81 2.66 2.95
N ALA A 153 -5.83 1.82 2.61
CA ALA A 153 -4.71 2.19 1.74
C ALA A 153 -5.15 2.62 0.33
N PHE A 154 -6.33 2.17 -0.14
CA PHE A 154 -6.91 2.66 -1.39
C PHE A 154 -7.16 4.17 -1.38
N ILE A 155 -7.32 4.79 -0.20
CA ILE A 155 -7.52 6.25 -0.07
C ILE A 155 -6.30 7.02 -0.57
N PRO A 156 -5.11 6.91 0.06
CA PRO A 156 -3.92 7.59 -0.43
C PRO A 156 -3.48 7.10 -1.80
N TYR A 157 -3.66 5.81 -2.11
CA TYR A 157 -3.31 5.25 -3.42
C TYR A 157 -4.12 5.88 -4.56
N ALA A 158 -5.46 5.95 -4.47
CA ALA A 158 -6.28 6.55 -5.53
C ALA A 158 -6.05 8.07 -5.67
N ALA A 159 -5.65 8.73 -4.58
CA ALA A 159 -5.35 10.17 -4.57
C ALA A 159 -3.97 10.52 -5.12
N GLN A 160 -3.03 9.57 -5.17
CA GLN A 160 -1.60 9.83 -5.41
C GLN A 160 -1.35 10.56 -6.73
N ASN A 161 -2.04 10.18 -7.81
CA ASN A 161 -1.85 10.79 -9.12
C ASN A 161 -2.30 12.24 -9.13
N VAL A 162 -3.43 12.56 -8.48
CA VAL A 162 -3.92 13.93 -8.40
C VAL A 162 -2.99 14.79 -7.54
N VAL A 163 -2.62 14.31 -6.35
CA VAL A 163 -1.72 15.02 -5.44
C VAL A 163 -0.35 15.22 -6.06
N GLY A 164 0.22 14.15 -6.61
CA GLY A 164 1.50 14.13 -7.30
C GLY A 164 1.55 15.15 -8.43
N ASN A 165 0.56 15.12 -9.32
CA ASN A 165 0.50 16.04 -10.44
C ASN A 165 0.25 17.49 -10.04
N LEU A 166 -0.60 17.76 -9.05
CA LEU A 166 -0.97 19.12 -8.68
C LEU A 166 0.06 19.80 -7.77
N ILE A 167 0.71 19.04 -6.89
CA ILE A 167 1.53 19.59 -5.80
C ILE A 167 3.02 19.27 -6.00
N TYR A 168 3.35 18.08 -6.51
CA TYR A 168 4.72 17.54 -6.50
C TYR A 168 5.36 17.34 -7.87
N TYR A 169 4.66 17.70 -8.96
CA TYR A 169 5.15 17.47 -10.30
C TYR A 169 6.49 18.18 -10.58
N ARG A 170 7.45 17.42 -11.10
CA ARG A 170 8.77 17.89 -11.50
C ARG A 170 8.91 17.76 -13.01
N ARG A 171 8.96 18.91 -13.69
CA ARG A 171 9.18 18.97 -15.15
C ARG A 171 10.49 18.28 -15.58
N GLU A 172 11.54 18.42 -14.78
CA GLU A 172 12.87 17.86 -15.07
C GLU A 172 12.89 16.34 -15.11
N ALA A 173 12.09 15.70 -14.25
CA ALA A 173 11.98 14.25 -14.18
C ALA A 173 10.76 13.69 -14.93
N MET A 174 9.97 14.57 -15.57
CA MET A 174 8.70 14.24 -16.23
C MET A 174 7.75 13.41 -15.36
N GLY A 175 7.78 13.60 -14.05
CA GLY A 175 7.05 12.77 -13.08
C GLY A 175 6.90 13.45 -11.72
N TRP A 176 6.44 12.70 -10.72
CA TRP A 176 6.32 13.18 -9.34
C TRP A 176 6.75 12.08 -8.35
N PRO A 177 7.25 12.46 -7.17
CA PRO A 177 7.56 11.52 -6.10
C PRO A 177 6.26 10.94 -5.49
N VAL A 178 6.12 9.61 -5.53
CA VAL A 178 4.94 8.86 -5.06
C VAL A 178 4.84 8.90 -3.53
N GLY A 179 5.97 8.78 -2.84
CA GLY A 179 6.05 8.80 -1.38
C GLY A 179 5.31 9.97 -0.73
N PRO A 180 5.68 11.24 -1.01
CA PRO A 180 4.99 12.40 -0.46
C PRO A 180 3.56 12.57 -1.03
N ALA A 181 3.27 12.10 -2.24
CA ALA A 181 1.93 12.19 -2.81
C ALA A 181 0.92 11.31 -2.07
N MET A 182 1.32 10.10 -1.66
CA MET A 182 0.50 9.22 -0.83
C MET A 182 0.49 9.67 0.64
N PHE A 183 1.64 10.06 1.19
CA PHE A 183 1.81 10.30 2.63
C PHE A 183 0.91 11.42 3.17
N VAL A 184 0.74 12.51 2.41
CA VAL A 184 -0.05 13.66 2.86
C VAL A 184 -1.55 13.38 2.98
N VAL A 185 -2.02 12.37 2.24
CA VAL A 185 -3.39 11.84 2.34
C VAL A 185 -3.46 10.73 3.39
N ALA A 186 -2.42 9.93 3.52
CA ALA A 186 -2.36 8.81 4.46
C ALA A 186 -2.29 9.23 5.94
N ALA A 187 -1.55 10.29 6.26
CA ALA A 187 -1.38 10.77 7.64
C ALA A 187 -2.70 11.10 8.37
N PRO A 188 -3.65 11.87 7.79
CA PRO A 188 -4.92 12.15 8.45
C PRO A 188 -5.83 10.90 8.51
N VAL A 189 -5.74 10.00 7.52
CA VAL A 189 -6.42 8.69 7.55
C VAL A 189 -5.93 7.88 8.74
N PHE A 190 -4.60 7.82 8.96
CA PHE A 190 -3.97 7.11 10.08
C PHE A 190 -4.48 7.63 11.42
N ALA A 191 -4.47 8.96 11.57
CA ALA A 191 -4.91 9.62 12.78
C ALA A 191 -6.37 9.32 13.13
N LEU A 192 -7.23 9.16 12.12
CA LEU A 192 -8.63 8.78 12.34
C LEU A 192 -8.77 7.29 12.63
N LEU A 193 -8.06 6.40 11.93
CA LEU A 193 -8.14 4.96 12.16
C LEU A 193 -7.80 4.59 13.61
N ALA A 194 -6.78 5.24 14.18
CA ALA A 194 -6.41 5.05 15.59
C ALA A 194 -7.54 5.36 16.59
N ASN A 195 -8.51 6.20 16.20
CA ASN A 195 -9.56 6.72 17.07
C ASN A 195 -10.99 6.34 16.63
N ALA A 196 -11.14 5.69 15.47
CA ALA A 196 -12.42 5.38 14.88
C ALA A 196 -13.03 4.11 15.48
N LYS A 197 -14.36 4.07 15.60
CA LYS A 197 -15.09 2.87 16.00
C LYS A 197 -15.37 2.01 14.78
N LEU A 198 -14.37 1.25 14.36
CA LEU A 198 -14.45 0.36 13.21
C LEU A 198 -14.60 -1.11 13.63
N PRO A 199 -15.23 -1.95 12.79
CA PRO A 199 -15.21 -3.40 12.97
C PRO A 199 -13.79 -3.95 13.04
N GLU A 200 -13.58 -4.96 13.87
CA GLU A 200 -12.27 -5.54 14.14
C GLU A 200 -11.57 -6.05 12.87
N PHE A 201 -12.30 -6.62 11.91
CA PHE A 201 -11.75 -7.07 10.63
C PHE A 201 -11.13 -5.97 9.75
N LEU A 202 -11.33 -4.69 10.10
CA LEU A 202 -10.75 -3.54 9.43
C LEU A 202 -9.60 -2.89 10.21
N VAL A 203 -9.50 -3.13 11.53
CA VAL A 203 -8.55 -2.42 12.41
C VAL A 203 -7.88 -3.31 13.47
N TYR A 204 -7.96 -4.64 13.35
CA TYR A 204 -7.45 -5.60 14.34
C TYR A 204 -6.03 -5.26 14.83
N ALA A 205 -5.12 -4.97 13.90
CA ALA A 205 -3.72 -4.68 14.19
C ALA A 205 -3.48 -3.39 15.00
N TYR A 206 -4.44 -2.46 15.04
CA TYR A 206 -4.34 -1.24 15.84
C TYR A 206 -4.59 -1.50 17.33
N HIS A 207 -5.22 -2.63 17.66
CA HIS A 207 -5.61 -3.00 19.03
C HIS A 207 -4.81 -4.18 19.58
N HIS A 208 -4.01 -4.85 18.76
CA HIS A 208 -3.27 -6.05 19.15
C HIS A 208 -1.80 -5.94 18.74
N SER A 209 -0.89 -6.33 19.64
CA SER A 209 0.54 -6.39 19.36
C SER A 209 0.86 -7.52 18.36
N PRO A 210 1.89 -7.36 17.51
CA PRO A 210 2.30 -8.41 16.60
C PRO A 210 2.84 -9.63 17.38
N PRO A 211 2.63 -10.86 16.89
CA PRO A 211 3.05 -12.06 17.60
C PRO A 211 4.57 -12.25 17.65
N ASN A 212 5.32 -11.76 16.65
CA ASN A 212 6.75 -12.07 16.51
C ASN A 212 7.66 -10.83 16.35
N PRO A 213 7.80 -9.99 17.39
CA PRO A 213 8.60 -8.76 17.30
C PRO A 213 10.09 -9.00 17.09
N ASP A 214 10.68 -9.98 17.78
CA ASP A 214 12.12 -10.26 17.69
C ASP A 214 12.51 -10.82 16.31
N LEU A 215 11.67 -11.69 15.75
CA LEU A 215 11.90 -12.28 14.43
C LEU A 215 11.96 -11.20 13.34
N ALA A 216 11.09 -10.18 13.44
CA ALA A 216 11.06 -9.09 12.48
C ALA A 216 12.39 -8.33 12.41
N GLY A 217 13.02 -8.06 13.56
CA GLY A 217 14.33 -7.39 13.61
C GLY A 217 15.41 -8.19 12.88
N TRP A 218 15.49 -9.51 13.12
CA TRP A 218 16.43 -10.40 12.45
C TRP A 218 16.20 -10.50 10.95
N VAL A 219 14.93 -10.61 10.54
CA VAL A 219 14.55 -10.69 9.13
C VAL A 219 14.87 -9.38 8.40
N MET A 220 14.57 -8.22 9.01
CA MET A 220 14.92 -6.92 8.43
C MET A 220 16.42 -6.79 8.18
N ILE A 221 17.26 -7.14 9.16
CA ILE A 221 18.72 -7.12 9.02
C ILE A 221 19.15 -8.08 7.90
N GLY A 222 18.66 -9.32 7.93
CA GLY A 222 19.00 -10.34 6.93
C GLY A 222 18.66 -9.91 5.51
N ILE A 223 17.49 -9.28 5.31
CA ILE A 223 17.04 -8.80 4.01
C ILE A 223 17.86 -7.60 3.54
N ILE A 224 18.24 -6.67 4.41
CA ILE A 224 19.13 -5.55 4.03
C ILE A 224 20.41 -6.07 3.37
N PHE A 225 21.02 -7.13 3.91
CA PHE A 225 22.21 -7.75 3.34
C PHE A 225 21.89 -8.56 2.07
N LEU A 226 20.82 -9.36 2.08
CA LEU A 226 20.43 -10.19 0.94
C LEU A 226 20.09 -9.34 -0.30
N SER A 227 19.35 -8.25 -0.11
CA SER A 227 18.95 -7.28 -1.14
C SER A 227 20.12 -6.56 -1.81
N ILE A 228 21.36 -6.71 -1.31
CA ILE A 228 22.55 -6.20 -2.01
C ILE A 228 22.89 -7.08 -3.22
N ILE A 229 22.54 -8.37 -3.19
CA ILE A 229 23.03 -9.38 -4.13
C ILE A 229 21.93 -10.09 -4.91
N VAL A 230 20.66 -9.79 -4.66
CA VAL A 230 19.51 -10.45 -5.32
C VAL A 230 18.67 -9.47 -6.15
N SER A 231 18.04 -10.00 -7.20
CA SER A 231 17.14 -9.25 -8.08
C SER A 231 15.69 -9.24 -7.58
N GLU A 232 14.87 -8.34 -8.10
CA GLU A 232 13.41 -8.28 -7.83
C GLU A 232 12.70 -9.60 -8.11
N ALA A 233 13.02 -10.23 -9.24
CA ALA A 233 12.47 -11.53 -9.63
C ALA A 233 12.77 -12.61 -8.58
N PHE A 234 13.95 -12.55 -7.95
CA PHE A 234 14.29 -13.45 -6.86
C PHE A 234 13.46 -13.14 -5.61
N ILE A 235 13.24 -11.87 -5.28
CA ILE A 235 12.38 -11.48 -4.16
C ILE A 235 10.95 -11.98 -4.34
N LEU A 236 10.37 -11.78 -5.52
CA LEU A 236 9.03 -12.30 -5.84
C LEU A 236 9.00 -13.83 -5.78
N SER A 237 10.02 -14.50 -6.32
CA SER A 237 10.17 -15.96 -6.24
C SER A 237 10.24 -16.45 -4.79
N LEU A 238 11.00 -15.76 -3.93
CA LEU A 238 11.12 -16.07 -2.52
C LEU A 238 9.78 -15.96 -1.79
N LEU A 239 9.02 -14.88 -2.04
CA LEU A 239 7.70 -14.68 -1.45
C LEU A 239 6.71 -15.77 -1.88
N ILE A 240 6.69 -16.12 -3.18
CA ILE A 240 5.85 -17.21 -3.70
C ILE A 240 6.25 -18.54 -3.05
N SER A 241 7.54 -18.82 -2.96
CA SER A 241 8.06 -20.06 -2.38
C SER A 241 7.75 -20.19 -0.90
N ILE A 242 7.87 -19.11 -0.12
CA ILE A 242 7.46 -19.07 1.28
C ILE A 242 5.95 -19.32 1.38
N GLY A 243 5.14 -18.60 0.61
CA GLY A 243 3.69 -18.77 0.62
C GLY A 243 3.25 -20.19 0.25
N LEU A 244 3.86 -20.78 -0.77
CA LEU A 244 3.58 -22.16 -1.20
C LEU A 244 4.00 -23.17 -0.13
N ALA A 245 5.17 -22.99 0.47
CA ALA A 245 5.66 -23.85 1.55
C ALA A 245 4.75 -23.80 2.77
N THR A 246 4.35 -22.60 3.21
CA THR A 246 3.42 -22.42 4.33
C THR A 246 2.06 -23.04 4.03
N TYR A 247 1.50 -22.82 2.84
CA TYR A 247 0.20 -23.35 2.46
C TYR A 247 0.20 -24.88 2.39
N VAL A 248 1.17 -25.48 1.69
CA VAL A 248 1.29 -26.94 1.58
C VAL A 248 1.59 -27.55 2.95
N GLY A 249 2.45 -26.91 3.74
CA GLY A 249 2.75 -27.29 5.11
C GLY A 249 1.50 -27.38 5.98
N ALA A 250 0.66 -26.35 5.96
CA ALA A 250 -0.60 -26.33 6.71
C ALA A 250 -1.53 -27.49 6.31
N VAL A 251 -1.70 -27.73 5.00
CA VAL A 251 -2.53 -28.84 4.49
C VAL A 251 -1.97 -30.19 4.94
N VAL A 252 -0.66 -30.40 4.83
CA VAL A 252 -0.01 -31.65 5.24
C VAL A 252 -0.10 -31.84 6.75
N CYS A 253 0.02 -30.76 7.54
CA CYS A 253 -0.08 -30.82 8.99
C CYS A 253 -1.44 -31.35 9.45
N MET A 254 -2.52 -30.93 8.78
CA MET A 254 -3.88 -31.40 9.08
C MET A 254 -4.07 -32.91 8.87
N VAL A 255 -3.30 -33.53 7.98
CA VAL A 255 -3.47 -34.94 7.59
C VAL A 255 -2.42 -35.86 8.20
N TYR A 256 -1.18 -35.39 8.30
CA TYR A 256 0.00 -36.19 8.61
C TYR A 256 0.79 -35.72 9.84
N GLY A 257 0.39 -34.61 10.47
CA GLY A 257 1.02 -34.05 11.66
C GLY A 257 2.24 -33.16 11.39
N GLU A 258 2.70 -32.49 12.46
CA GLU A 258 3.67 -31.38 12.40
C GLU A 258 5.04 -31.78 11.83
N TRP A 259 5.55 -32.94 12.22
CA TRP A 259 6.89 -33.39 11.79
C TRP A 259 6.96 -33.57 10.27
N ILE A 260 5.98 -34.24 9.68
CA ILE A 260 5.91 -34.47 8.23
C ILE A 260 5.66 -33.15 7.51
N ALA A 261 4.78 -32.30 8.04
CA ALA A 261 4.52 -30.98 7.49
C ALA A 261 5.78 -30.11 7.42
N GLY A 262 6.63 -30.12 8.45
CA GLY A 262 7.89 -29.38 8.46
C GLY A 262 8.82 -29.80 7.32
N TRP A 263 9.02 -31.11 7.12
CA TRP A 263 9.84 -31.62 6.03
C TRP A 263 9.25 -31.30 4.66
N VAL A 264 7.94 -31.49 4.47
CA VAL A 264 7.30 -31.17 3.18
C VAL A 264 7.38 -29.68 2.88
N SER A 265 7.15 -28.81 3.87
CA SER A 265 7.28 -27.36 3.72
C SER A 265 8.68 -26.97 3.26
N LEU A 266 9.72 -27.54 3.88
CA LEU A 266 11.11 -27.28 3.51
C LEU A 266 11.41 -27.75 2.08
N ILE A 267 10.95 -28.94 1.70
CA ILE A 267 11.14 -29.48 0.34
C ILE A 267 10.43 -28.58 -0.68
N VAL A 268 9.19 -28.17 -0.40
CA VAL A 268 8.40 -27.28 -1.27
C VAL A 268 9.07 -25.91 -1.39
N LEU A 269 9.57 -25.34 -0.29
CA LEU A 269 10.29 -24.08 -0.28
C LEU A 269 11.50 -24.15 -1.21
N VAL A 270 12.37 -25.15 -1.03
CA VAL A 270 13.60 -25.31 -1.80
C VAL A 270 13.29 -25.61 -3.27
N ALA A 271 12.40 -26.58 -3.54
CA ALA A 271 12.07 -26.99 -4.89
C ALA A 271 11.43 -25.84 -5.69
N SER A 272 10.44 -25.15 -5.11
CA SER A 272 9.79 -24.02 -5.77
C SER A 272 10.77 -22.88 -6.01
N LEU A 273 11.66 -22.56 -5.05
CA LEU A 273 12.62 -21.48 -5.20
C LEU A 273 13.63 -21.78 -6.31
N VAL A 274 14.11 -23.04 -6.40
CA VAL A 274 15.01 -23.48 -7.47
C VAL A 274 14.31 -23.40 -8.83
N ILE A 275 13.08 -23.90 -8.95
CA ILE A 275 12.30 -23.88 -10.19
C ILE A 275 12.03 -22.44 -10.64
N LEU A 276 11.49 -21.60 -9.74
CA LEU A 276 11.14 -20.22 -10.06
C LEU A 276 12.39 -19.39 -10.39
N ARG A 277 13.51 -19.60 -9.70
CA ARG A 277 14.77 -18.94 -10.04
C ARG A 277 15.33 -19.37 -11.40
N ALA A 278 15.19 -20.65 -11.74
CA ALA A 278 15.73 -21.19 -12.99
C ALA A 278 14.92 -20.76 -14.23
N PHE A 279 13.60 -20.68 -14.10
CA PHE A 279 12.68 -20.50 -15.23
C PHE A 279 11.89 -19.19 -15.20
N GLY A 280 11.64 -18.63 -14.02
CA GLY A 280 10.88 -17.38 -13.85
C GLY A 280 11.72 -16.14 -14.13
N LYS A 281 11.15 -15.20 -14.88
CA LYS A 281 11.77 -13.90 -15.19
C LYS A 281 10.71 -12.81 -15.18
N LEU A 282 10.97 -11.72 -14.45
CA LEU A 282 10.18 -10.50 -14.59
C LEU A 282 10.50 -9.87 -15.95
N HIS A 283 9.48 -9.65 -16.76
CA HIS A 283 9.59 -9.00 -18.06
C HIS A 283 8.86 -7.66 -18.00
N ILE A 284 9.50 -6.61 -18.53
CA ILE A 284 8.96 -5.24 -18.66
C ILE A 284 8.95 -4.96 -20.16
N HIS A 285 7.76 -4.82 -20.76
CA HIS A 285 7.54 -4.81 -22.22
C HIS A 285 7.38 -3.40 -22.81
N ASN A 286 7.19 -2.38 -21.98
CA ASN A 286 6.74 -1.02 -22.32
C ASN A 286 5.40 -1.01 -23.08
N ALA A 287 4.59 -2.05 -22.90
CA ALA A 287 3.29 -2.23 -23.55
C ALA A 287 2.41 -3.20 -22.76
N SER A 288 1.52 -2.68 -21.93
CA SER A 288 0.55 -3.47 -21.16
C SER A 288 -0.45 -4.18 -22.08
N SER A 289 -0.64 -5.49 -21.89
CA SER A 289 -1.71 -6.26 -22.55
C SER A 289 -3.08 -6.13 -21.88
N VAL A 290 -3.17 -5.30 -20.83
CA VAL A 290 -4.36 -5.10 -20.00
C VAL A 290 -4.75 -3.62 -19.97
N ALA A 291 -6.05 -3.34 -19.95
CA ALA A 291 -6.57 -1.99 -19.81
C ALA A 291 -6.42 -1.52 -18.34
N PRO A 292 -5.52 -0.57 -18.06
CA PRO A 292 -5.27 -0.12 -16.69
C PRO A 292 -6.44 0.71 -16.12
N GLU A 293 -7.36 1.17 -16.98
CA GLU A 293 -8.56 1.92 -16.63
C GLU A 293 -9.39 1.31 -15.50
N GLU A 294 -9.63 0.00 -15.58
CA GLU A 294 -10.42 -0.73 -14.60
C GLU A 294 -9.77 -0.71 -13.21
N LEU A 295 -8.44 -0.78 -13.15
CA LEU A 295 -7.68 -0.77 -11.91
C LEU A 295 -7.85 0.54 -11.14
N PHE A 296 -7.69 1.68 -11.81
CA PHE A 296 -7.72 2.96 -11.10
C PHE A 296 -9.14 3.43 -10.85
N TRP A 297 -10.11 3.15 -11.73
CA TRP A 297 -11.52 3.40 -11.42
C TRP A 297 -12.00 2.50 -10.30
N GLY A 298 -11.63 1.21 -10.30
CA GLY A 298 -11.90 0.29 -9.19
C GLY A 298 -11.31 0.80 -7.87
N SER A 299 -10.05 1.23 -7.90
CA SER A 299 -9.38 1.82 -6.73
C SER A 299 -10.03 3.12 -6.27
N SER A 300 -10.49 3.96 -7.20
CA SER A 300 -11.23 5.20 -6.89
C SER A 300 -12.56 4.90 -6.21
N VAL A 301 -13.31 3.89 -6.70
CA VAL A 301 -14.57 3.45 -6.08
C VAL A 301 -14.31 2.93 -4.67
N ILE A 302 -13.32 2.06 -4.47
CA ILE A 302 -12.98 1.53 -3.14
C ILE A 302 -12.54 2.68 -2.23
N SER A 303 -11.74 3.62 -2.72
CA SER A 303 -11.31 4.82 -1.99
C SER A 303 -12.48 5.68 -1.51
N VAL A 304 -13.49 5.92 -2.34
CA VAL A 304 -14.72 6.64 -1.94
C VAL A 304 -15.46 5.86 -0.86
N VAL A 305 -15.67 4.56 -1.05
CA VAL A 305 -16.38 3.71 -0.08
C VAL A 305 -15.65 3.68 1.27
N MET A 306 -14.33 3.45 1.26
CA MET A 306 -13.50 3.42 2.46
C MET A 306 -13.42 4.79 3.15
N SER A 307 -13.35 5.89 2.38
CA SER A 307 -13.43 7.25 2.93
C SER A 307 -14.75 7.48 3.64
N ALA A 308 -15.87 7.07 3.03
CA ALA A 308 -17.20 7.20 3.64
C ALA A 308 -17.32 6.36 4.93
N VAL A 309 -16.86 5.11 4.91
CA VAL A 309 -16.83 4.22 6.10
C VAL A 309 -16.03 4.85 7.25
N LEU A 310 -14.84 5.37 6.95
CA LEU A 310 -13.99 6.01 7.95
C LEU A 310 -14.63 7.29 8.51
N LEU A 311 -15.22 8.13 7.64
CA LEU A 311 -15.88 9.36 8.08
C LEU A 311 -17.12 9.11 8.94
N LEU A 312 -17.94 8.13 8.58
CA LEU A 312 -19.11 7.75 9.36
C LEU A 312 -18.71 7.20 10.74
N SER A 313 -17.65 6.39 10.80
CA SER A 313 -17.14 5.84 12.07
C SER A 313 -16.44 6.88 12.96
N ALA A 314 -15.88 7.94 12.36
CA ALA A 314 -15.18 9.02 13.07
C ALA A 314 -16.04 10.28 13.29
N ILE A 315 -17.34 10.27 12.96
CA ILE A 315 -18.20 11.47 12.99
C ILE A 315 -18.27 12.17 14.37
N ARG A 316 -18.07 11.41 15.46
CA ARG A 316 -18.07 11.95 16.82
C ARG A 316 -16.74 12.57 17.24
N VAL A 317 -15.67 12.26 16.52
CA VAL A 317 -14.30 12.72 16.81
C VAL A 317 -13.97 13.95 15.96
N LEU A 318 -14.58 14.07 14.78
CA LEU A 318 -14.35 15.19 13.86
C LEU A 318 -15.03 16.47 14.35
N GLN A 319 -14.28 17.56 14.34
CA GLN A 319 -14.82 18.89 14.60
C GLN A 319 -15.48 19.46 13.34
N VAL A 320 -16.52 20.28 13.50
CA VAL A 320 -17.20 20.93 12.37
C VAL A 320 -16.22 21.72 11.50
N ASN A 321 -15.25 22.42 12.13
CA ASN A 321 -14.25 23.20 11.42
C ASN A 321 -13.30 22.32 10.59
N GLU A 322 -12.92 21.14 11.09
CA GLU A 322 -12.12 20.17 10.33
C GLU A 322 -12.86 19.76 9.06
N VAL A 323 -14.14 19.41 9.19
CA VAL A 323 -14.99 19.00 8.06
C VAL A 323 -15.15 20.12 7.04
N VAL A 324 -15.38 21.36 7.51
CA VAL A 324 -15.51 22.53 6.62
C VAL A 324 -14.23 22.79 5.84
N VAL A 325 -13.06 22.77 6.49
CA VAL A 325 -11.77 22.95 5.81
C VAL A 325 -11.50 21.80 4.83
N GLY A 326 -11.84 20.57 5.21
CA GLY A 326 -11.81 19.41 4.31
C GLY A 326 -12.64 19.64 3.05
N ILE A 327 -13.91 20.01 3.19
CA ILE A 327 -14.81 20.28 2.05
C ILE A 327 -14.29 21.42 1.16
N LEU A 328 -13.85 22.54 1.75
CA LEU A 328 -13.31 23.66 0.99
C LEU A 328 -12.09 23.25 0.17
N THR A 329 -11.19 22.48 0.77
CA THR A 329 -9.96 22.00 0.13
C THR A 329 -10.28 20.96 -0.95
N ALA A 330 -11.26 20.09 -0.72
CA ALA A 330 -11.79 19.13 -1.69
C ALA A 330 -12.33 19.82 -2.94
N VAL A 331 -13.18 20.84 -2.77
CA VAL A 331 -13.73 21.63 -3.88
C VAL A 331 -12.60 22.33 -4.64
N LEU A 332 -11.66 22.95 -3.92
CA LEU A 332 -10.53 23.63 -4.55
C LEU A 332 -9.67 22.68 -5.37
N MET A 333 -9.26 21.54 -4.82
CA MET A 333 -8.43 20.56 -5.52
C MET A 333 -9.15 19.93 -6.71
N ALA A 334 -10.43 19.60 -6.59
CA ALA A 334 -11.22 19.07 -7.69
C ALA A 334 -11.34 20.08 -8.85
N VAL A 335 -11.63 21.35 -8.54
CA VAL A 335 -11.76 22.42 -9.55
C VAL A 335 -10.42 22.69 -10.22
N VAL A 336 -9.35 22.88 -9.45
CA VAL A 336 -8.01 23.13 -9.99
C VAL A 336 -7.53 21.94 -10.84
N GLY A 337 -7.75 20.71 -10.37
CA GLY A 337 -7.44 19.48 -11.09
C GLY A 337 -8.17 19.39 -12.42
N TYR A 338 -9.49 19.58 -12.40
CA TYR A 338 -10.34 19.58 -13.59
C TYR A 338 -9.85 20.59 -14.64
N TRP A 339 -9.59 21.83 -14.23
CA TRP A 339 -9.14 22.88 -15.15
C TRP A 339 -7.73 22.65 -15.67
N LYS A 340 -6.82 22.11 -14.85
CA LYS A 340 -5.47 21.73 -15.29
C LYS A 340 -5.56 20.73 -16.44
N VAL A 341 -6.30 19.63 -16.25
CA VAL A 341 -6.44 18.59 -17.28
C VAL A 341 -7.10 19.14 -18.55
N LYS A 342 -8.17 19.93 -18.38
CA LYS A 342 -8.89 20.52 -19.52
C LYS A 342 -8.02 21.49 -20.34
N LYS A 343 -7.11 22.23 -19.69
CA LYS A 343 -6.25 23.22 -20.34
C LYS A 343 -5.04 22.60 -21.04
N VAL A 344 -4.46 21.54 -20.47
CA VAL A 344 -3.24 20.90 -21.01
C VAL A 344 -3.54 20.18 -22.34
N GLY A 345 -4.72 19.58 -22.49
CA GLY A 345 -5.16 18.95 -23.75
C GLY A 345 -4.43 17.64 -24.07
N ASN A 346 -5.22 16.58 -24.28
CA ASN A 346 -4.87 15.18 -24.61
C ASN A 346 -4.01 14.38 -23.63
N ALA A 347 -4.53 13.18 -23.31
CA ALA A 347 -3.97 12.14 -22.45
C ALA A 347 -2.73 11.43 -23.03
N GLU A 348 -2.38 11.70 -24.29
CA GLU A 348 -1.29 11.00 -25.01
C GLU A 348 0.10 11.20 -24.37
N THR A 349 0.29 12.28 -23.60
CA THR A 349 1.57 12.60 -22.93
C THR A 349 1.60 12.31 -21.43
N TRP A 350 0.45 12.04 -20.80
CA TRP A 350 0.33 12.03 -19.32
C TRP A 350 -0.32 10.77 -18.75
N GLY A 351 -0.54 9.75 -19.58
CA GLY A 351 -1.22 8.53 -19.17
C GLY A 351 -2.74 8.65 -19.24
N TRP A 352 -3.39 7.49 -19.29
CA TRP A 352 -4.84 7.36 -19.46
C TRP A 352 -5.64 7.88 -18.24
N TRP A 353 -5.05 7.90 -17.03
CA TRP A 353 -5.70 8.41 -15.82
C TRP A 353 -5.79 9.94 -15.82
N PHE A 354 -5.14 10.63 -16.76
CA PHE A 354 -5.17 12.09 -16.91
C PHE A 354 -6.47 12.57 -17.58
N THR A 355 -7.62 12.27 -16.96
CA THR A 355 -8.95 12.69 -17.42
C THR A 355 -9.59 13.69 -16.45
N PRO A 356 -10.43 14.63 -16.94
CA PRO A 356 -11.11 15.57 -16.06
C PRO A 356 -12.00 14.88 -15.02
N ARG A 357 -12.59 13.73 -15.38
CA ARG A 357 -13.44 12.95 -14.47
C ARG A 357 -12.64 12.32 -13.33
N TYR A 358 -11.50 11.71 -13.66
CA TYR A 358 -10.60 11.12 -12.66
C TYR A 358 -10.10 12.19 -11.67
N PHE A 359 -9.64 13.34 -12.17
CA PHE A 359 -9.17 14.45 -11.34
C PHE A 359 -10.28 15.10 -10.51
N LEU A 360 -11.52 15.08 -10.98
CA LEU A 360 -12.65 15.59 -10.21
C LEU A 360 -12.95 14.67 -9.01
N VAL A 361 -13.05 13.35 -9.24
CA VAL A 361 -13.36 12.38 -8.17
C VAL A 361 -12.21 12.27 -7.17
N ASN A 362 -10.99 11.98 -7.64
CA ASN A 362 -9.84 11.81 -6.77
C ASN A 362 -9.33 13.14 -6.21
N GLY A 363 -9.63 14.27 -6.86
CA GLY A 363 -9.36 15.60 -6.31
C GLY A 363 -10.25 15.94 -5.11
N VAL A 364 -11.52 15.50 -5.10
CA VAL A 364 -12.38 15.61 -3.91
C VAL A 364 -11.80 14.80 -2.75
N ILE A 365 -11.44 13.54 -3.01
CA ILE A 365 -10.85 12.66 -1.97
C ILE A 365 -9.54 13.25 -1.44
N ALA A 366 -8.60 13.54 -2.33
CA ALA A 366 -7.30 14.11 -1.99
C ALA A 366 -7.44 15.40 -1.19
N GLY A 367 -8.25 16.34 -1.69
CA GLY A 367 -8.42 17.65 -1.06
C GLY A 367 -9.13 17.57 0.28
N PHE A 368 -10.10 16.67 0.44
CA PHE A 368 -10.75 16.48 1.73
C PHE A 368 -9.74 16.04 2.80
N TRP A 369 -8.96 14.99 2.52
CA TRP A 369 -7.96 14.47 3.46
C TRP A 369 -6.82 15.47 3.72
N ILE A 370 -6.31 16.13 2.68
CA ILE A 370 -5.31 17.20 2.83
C ILE A 370 -5.85 18.36 3.68
N GLY A 371 -7.13 18.74 3.50
CA GLY A 371 -7.76 19.79 4.30
C GLY A 371 -7.80 19.45 5.79
N LEU A 372 -8.09 18.19 6.14
CA LEU A 372 -7.99 17.73 7.53
C LEU A 372 -6.57 17.88 8.09
N THR A 373 -5.56 17.53 7.30
CA THR A 373 -4.16 17.71 7.69
C THR A 373 -3.82 19.18 7.95
N LEU A 374 -4.22 20.06 7.05
CA LEU A 374 -3.95 21.49 7.18
C LEU A 374 -4.60 22.09 8.44
N TYR A 375 -5.83 21.68 8.75
CA TYR A 375 -6.51 22.15 9.96
C TYR A 375 -5.82 21.66 11.24
N LYS A 376 -5.43 20.38 11.29
CA LYS A 376 -4.72 19.82 12.44
C LYS A 376 -3.36 20.47 12.67
N ALA A 377 -2.61 20.71 11.59
CA ALA A 377 -1.35 21.44 11.68
C ALA A 377 -1.56 22.90 12.16
N TYR A 378 -2.57 23.59 11.63
CA TYR A 378 -2.89 24.96 12.05
C TYR A 378 -3.28 25.05 13.52
N SER A 379 -4.20 24.19 13.97
CA SER A 379 -4.68 24.18 15.35
C SER A 379 -3.55 23.90 16.34
N LEU A 380 -2.63 22.99 16.01
CA LEU A 380 -1.47 22.72 16.86
C LEU A 380 -0.54 23.94 16.96
N ILE A 381 -0.21 24.59 15.84
CA ILE A 381 0.65 25.78 15.84
C ILE A 381 0.01 26.92 16.65
N SER A 382 -1.31 27.10 16.55
CA SER A 382 -2.03 28.13 17.30
C SER A 382 -2.04 27.93 18.82
N LEU A 383 -1.68 26.74 19.33
CA LEU A 383 -1.52 26.52 20.77
C LEU A 383 -0.20 27.07 21.32
N PHE A 384 0.77 27.38 20.46
CA PHE A 384 2.12 27.83 20.84
C PHE A 384 2.40 29.31 20.52
N ILE A 385 1.41 30.03 19.96
CA ILE A 385 1.44 31.48 19.69
C ILE A 385 0.43 32.14 20.61
#